data_AF-A0AB39HNH2-F1
#
_entry.id   AF-A0AB39HNH2-F1
#
_cell.length_a   1.000
_cell.length_b   1.000
_cell.length_c   1.000
_cell.angle_alpha   90.00
_cell.angle_beta   90.00
_cell.angle_gamma   90.00
#
_symmetry.space_group_name_H-M   'P 1'
#
loop_
_entity.id
_entity.type
_entity.pdbx_description
1 polymer ?
#
loop_
_entity_poly.entity_id
_entity_poly.type
_entity_poly.pdbx_seq_one_letter_code
_entity_poly.pdbx_strand_id
1 'polypeptide(L)'
;MTKKYVHKYALFPRISHFHQIVRSISGGSSIGYSMIIMTNNFENRGLGVKRHLFRRSIFLIVLGILHGIYIWEGDILLSYGVLMLLLIPFARRSAKAIFIWAIVLWTIFVVLIGIGGSLEENITEFEDSESLYAYVEKTKIIYGTGTYQEIMDFRNNEEVDILNGVEILIAMLFLPFMMLPMFLMGMYAGKKKWFMNIDGCSQRLGLLAGTLIFIGIAGKSLHILAQTLWLSDLVFFIGTYSLSFGYICLIAYIYHQVALRKNMKYFEAVGKMSLTNYILQSVICTIIFYGYGFGWFGKLGVTTAFLIGIGIFIGQMILSYLYFKVFNTGPLEHLARMWTYFSFRGKNKRDKNCQASKA
;
A
#
# COMPACT_ATOMS: atom_id res chain seq x y z
N MET A 1 23.96 17.56 40.51
CA MET A 1 24.01 16.10 40.26
C MET A 1 23.35 15.75 38.92
N THR A 2 23.93 16.20 37.80
CA THR A 2 23.25 16.23 36.48
C THR A 2 24.25 16.02 35.34
N LYS A 3 24.95 14.87 35.35
CA LYS A 3 25.71 14.35 34.19
C LYS A 3 25.83 12.82 34.30
N LYS A 4 24.78 12.05 33.94
CA LYS A 4 24.90 10.58 33.82
C LYS A 4 23.95 9.85 32.86
N TYR A 5 23.35 10.52 31.87
CA TYR A 5 22.42 9.88 30.92
C TYR A 5 22.73 10.07 29.42
N VAL A 6 23.98 10.36 29.04
CA VAL A 6 24.33 10.58 27.60
C VAL A 6 25.16 9.42 26.98
N HIS A 7 25.52 8.36 27.72
CA HIS A 7 26.40 7.31 27.19
C HIS A 7 25.86 5.88 27.29
N LYS A 8 24.68 5.62 26.72
CA LYS A 8 24.21 4.23 26.52
C LYS A 8 23.58 3.92 25.15
N TYR A 9 23.91 4.72 24.12
CA TYR A 9 23.50 4.44 22.73
C TYR A 9 24.68 4.22 21.75
N ALA A 10 25.91 4.10 22.26
CA ALA A 10 27.12 4.02 21.41
C ALA A 10 27.64 2.60 21.12
N LEU A 11 26.90 1.52 21.43
CA LEU A 11 27.45 0.15 21.38
C LEU A 11 26.69 -0.89 20.55
N PHE A 12 25.73 -0.50 19.69
CA PHE A 12 25.15 -1.45 18.72
C PHE A 12 24.91 -0.81 17.34
N PRO A 13 25.84 -0.96 16.39
CA PRO A 13 25.62 -0.58 14.99
C PRO A 13 24.41 -1.32 14.36
N ARG A 14 24.08 -2.51 14.89
CA ARG A 14 23.06 -3.46 14.38
C ARG A 14 21.61 -2.97 14.44
N ILE A 15 21.26 -2.07 15.38
CA ILE A 15 19.88 -1.59 15.60
C ILE A 15 19.53 -0.45 14.64
N SER A 16 20.54 0.27 14.14
CA SER A 16 20.35 1.53 13.39
C SER A 16 19.82 1.32 11.98
N HIS A 17 20.18 0.23 11.29
CA HIS A 17 19.90 0.08 9.86
C HIS A 17 18.48 -0.41 9.56
N PHE A 18 17.96 -1.40 10.29
CA PHE A 18 16.56 -1.81 10.15
C PHE A 18 15.60 -0.69 10.60
N HIS A 19 15.98 0.02 11.65
CA HIS A 19 15.26 1.20 12.12
C HIS A 19 15.27 2.32 11.09
N GLN A 20 16.38 2.55 10.40
CA GLN A 20 16.45 3.48 9.27
C GLN A 20 15.60 3.00 8.11
N ILE A 21 15.64 1.72 7.73
CA ILE A 21 14.84 1.16 6.65
C ILE A 21 13.34 1.28 6.95
N VAL A 22 12.87 0.83 8.11
CA VAL A 22 11.46 0.95 8.53
C VAL A 22 11.04 2.42 8.74
N ARG A 23 11.92 3.28 9.28
CA ARG A 23 11.69 4.74 9.28
C ARG A 23 11.77 5.37 7.90
N SER A 24 12.39 4.73 6.92
CA SER A 24 12.56 5.28 5.59
C SER A 24 11.48 4.81 4.61
N ILE A 25 10.98 3.59 4.81
CA ILE A 25 9.69 3.09 4.33
C ILE A 25 8.55 3.90 4.96
N SER A 26 8.77 4.70 6.01
CA SER A 26 7.76 5.70 6.42
C SER A 26 7.51 6.81 5.39
N GLY A 27 8.37 6.91 4.36
CA GLY A 27 8.09 7.67 3.14
C GLY A 27 7.10 6.98 2.19
N GLY A 28 6.94 5.65 2.32
CA GLY A 28 6.23 4.81 1.38
C GLY A 28 5.19 3.85 1.97
N SER A 29 3.92 4.11 1.62
CA SER A 29 2.76 3.22 1.47
C SER A 29 2.56 1.93 2.30
N SER A 30 3.21 1.71 3.44
CA SER A 30 2.79 0.70 4.43
C SER A 30 1.99 1.39 5.53
N ILE A 31 0.79 1.89 5.20
CA ILE A 31 0.17 3.02 5.93
C ILE A 31 -0.09 2.69 7.41
N GLY A 32 -0.45 1.47 7.79
CA GLY A 32 -0.72 1.14 9.20
C GLY A 32 0.49 1.32 10.10
N TYR A 33 1.58 0.59 9.84
CA TYR A 33 2.80 0.68 10.64
C TYR A 33 3.49 2.04 10.48
N SER A 34 3.59 2.54 9.24
CA SER A 34 4.23 3.83 8.96
C SER A 34 3.47 5.01 9.59
N MET A 35 2.15 4.95 9.74
CA MET A 35 1.37 5.98 10.41
C MET A 35 1.70 6.10 11.90
N ILE A 36 2.02 5.00 12.58
CA ILE A 36 2.53 5.07 13.96
C ILE A 36 3.91 5.73 14.01
N ILE A 37 4.81 5.41 13.06
CA ILE A 37 6.10 6.09 12.97
C ILE A 37 5.91 7.59 12.72
N MET A 38 5.05 7.97 11.77
CA MET A 38 4.75 9.37 11.44
C MET A 38 4.14 10.10 12.64
N THR A 39 3.20 9.46 13.34
CA THR A 39 2.59 10.00 14.57
C THR A 39 3.65 10.30 15.62
N ASN A 40 4.51 9.33 15.93
CA ASN A 40 5.60 9.51 16.88
C ASN A 40 6.58 10.60 16.42
N ASN A 41 6.88 10.68 15.11
CA ASN A 41 7.76 11.70 14.55
C ASN A 41 7.16 13.12 14.69
N PHE A 42 5.85 13.28 14.46
CA PHE A 42 5.17 14.54 14.67
C PHE A 42 5.14 14.93 16.15
N GLU A 43 4.84 13.99 17.05
CA GLU A 43 4.83 14.23 18.50
C GLU A 43 6.21 14.63 19.03
N ASN A 44 7.26 13.92 18.62
CA ASN A 44 8.64 14.24 19.01
C ASN A 44 9.10 15.64 18.54
N ARG A 45 8.47 16.19 17.49
CA ARG A 45 8.72 17.54 16.98
C ARG A 45 7.72 18.58 17.51
N GLY A 46 6.83 18.19 18.42
CA GLY A 46 5.77 19.05 18.96
C GLY A 46 4.76 19.51 17.90
N LEU A 47 4.53 18.72 16.85
CA LEU A 47 3.63 19.05 15.74
C LEU A 47 2.25 18.42 15.94
N GLY A 48 1.22 19.09 15.44
CA GLY A 48 -0.15 18.58 15.49
C GLY A 48 -0.34 17.34 14.62
N VAL A 49 -0.37 16.15 15.21
CA VAL A 49 -0.51 14.84 14.52
C VAL A 49 -1.69 14.83 13.55
N LYS A 50 -2.91 15.06 14.05
CA LYS A 50 -4.14 15.01 13.24
C LYS A 50 -4.07 15.94 12.03
N ARG A 51 -3.59 17.18 12.23
CA ARG A 51 -3.45 18.20 11.18
C ARG A 51 -2.52 17.74 10.04
N HIS A 52 -1.36 17.18 10.36
CA HIS A 52 -0.39 16.79 9.34
C HIS A 52 -0.79 15.50 8.63
N LEU A 53 -1.40 14.55 9.35
CA LEU A 53 -1.99 13.35 8.73
C LEU A 53 -3.15 13.71 7.81
N PHE A 54 -4.04 14.62 8.22
CA PHE A 54 -5.13 15.12 7.38
C PHE A 54 -4.62 15.80 6.10
N ARG A 55 -3.58 16.64 6.19
CA ARG A 55 -3.00 17.24 4.98
C ARG A 55 -2.43 16.20 4.04
N ARG A 56 -1.72 15.21 4.58
CA ARG A 56 -1.14 14.12 3.79
C ARG A 56 -2.22 13.25 3.15
N SER A 57 -3.34 13.00 3.82
CA SER A 57 -4.46 12.26 3.23
C SER A 57 -5.09 13.03 2.08
N ILE A 58 -5.31 14.35 2.22
CA ILE A 58 -5.80 15.19 1.11
C ILE A 58 -4.84 15.17 -0.08
N PHE A 59 -3.53 15.22 0.16
CA PHE A 59 -2.55 15.12 -0.93
C PHE A 59 -2.67 13.80 -1.70
N LEU A 60 -2.83 12.67 -0.99
CA LEU A 60 -3.00 11.36 -1.62
C LEU A 60 -4.34 11.25 -2.37
N ILE A 61 -5.42 11.81 -1.83
CA ILE A 61 -6.74 11.86 -2.49
C ILE A 61 -6.63 12.64 -3.81
N VAL A 62 -6.07 13.86 -3.76
CA VAL A 62 -5.91 14.70 -4.96
C VAL A 62 -5.02 14.02 -5.98
N LEU A 63 -3.88 13.47 -5.55
CA LEU A 63 -2.97 12.78 -6.45
C LEU A 63 -3.60 11.51 -7.05
N GLY A 64 -4.38 10.78 -6.28
CA GLY A 64 -5.11 9.61 -6.73
C GLY A 64 -6.20 9.93 -7.75
N ILE A 65 -6.97 11.00 -7.54
CA ILE A 65 -7.94 11.50 -8.53
C ILE A 65 -7.23 11.88 -9.83
N LEU A 66 -6.13 12.63 -9.75
CA LEU A 66 -5.36 13.01 -10.95
C LEU A 66 -4.78 11.78 -11.65
N HIS A 67 -4.27 10.81 -10.89
CA HIS A 67 -3.72 9.58 -11.45
C HIS A 67 -4.82 8.72 -12.11
N GLY A 68 -5.98 8.58 -11.46
CA GLY A 68 -7.18 7.93 -11.98
C GLY A 68 -7.65 8.52 -13.31
N ILE A 69 -7.74 9.86 -13.39
CA ILE A 69 -8.22 10.57 -14.58
C ILE A 69 -7.20 10.55 -15.72
N TYR A 70 -5.92 10.81 -15.42
CA TYR A 70 -4.91 11.09 -16.46
C TYR A 70 -4.00 9.91 -16.79
N ILE A 71 -3.78 8.98 -15.87
CA ILE A 71 -2.78 7.89 -16.05
C ILE A 71 -3.43 6.51 -16.12
N TRP A 72 -4.11 6.06 -15.06
CA TRP A 72 -4.69 4.72 -14.99
C TRP A 72 -5.83 4.63 -13.98
N GLU A 73 -6.93 3.96 -14.34
CA GLU A 73 -8.15 3.88 -13.51
C GLU A 73 -8.01 3.05 -12.22
N GLY A 74 -7.06 2.12 -12.16
CA GLY A 74 -6.86 1.24 -10.99
C GLY A 74 -6.08 1.87 -9.82
N ASP A 75 -6.21 3.18 -9.62
CA ASP A 75 -5.44 3.91 -8.60
C ASP A 75 -5.69 3.40 -7.17
N ILE A 76 -4.60 3.23 -6.40
CA ILE A 76 -4.68 2.88 -4.97
C ILE A 76 -4.47 4.11 -4.06
N LEU A 77 -3.98 5.23 -4.58
CA LEU A 77 -3.64 6.41 -3.78
C LEU A 77 -4.88 7.09 -3.21
N LEU A 78 -5.97 7.16 -3.98
CA LEU A 78 -7.27 7.65 -3.53
C LEU A 78 -7.75 6.83 -2.34
N SER A 79 -7.79 5.50 -2.50
CA SER A 79 -8.15 4.55 -1.44
C SER A 79 -7.27 4.71 -0.20
N TYR A 80 -5.96 4.91 -0.39
CA TYR A 80 -4.99 5.14 0.67
C TYR A 80 -5.17 6.49 1.38
N GLY A 81 -5.56 7.53 0.65
CA GLY A 81 -5.88 8.84 1.20
C GLY A 81 -7.15 8.78 2.07
N VAL A 82 -8.22 8.16 1.58
CA VAL A 82 -9.46 7.93 2.35
C VAL A 82 -9.18 7.07 3.58
N LEU A 83 -8.46 5.97 3.41
CA LEU A 83 -8.04 5.09 4.50
C LEU A 83 -7.24 5.85 5.58
N MET A 84 -6.34 6.75 5.19
CA MET A 84 -5.61 7.57 6.14
C MET A 84 -6.54 8.48 6.97
N LEU A 85 -7.61 9.03 6.37
CA LEU A 85 -8.63 9.78 7.12
C LEU A 85 -9.32 8.90 8.17
N LEU A 86 -9.72 7.68 7.77
CA LEU A 86 -10.38 6.70 8.65
C LEU A 86 -9.46 6.26 9.81
N LEU A 87 -8.15 6.25 9.61
CA LEU A 87 -7.17 5.86 10.62
C LEU A 87 -6.81 6.99 11.61
N ILE A 88 -7.06 8.26 11.28
CA ILE A 88 -6.68 9.42 12.15
C ILE A 88 -7.23 9.31 13.58
N PRO A 89 -8.50 8.90 13.81
CA PRO A 89 -9.04 8.68 15.16
C PRO A 89 -8.23 7.68 16.01
N PHE A 90 -7.51 6.76 15.36
CA PHE A 90 -6.73 5.71 15.99
C PHE A 90 -5.27 6.08 16.26
N ALA A 91 -4.74 7.15 15.63
CA ALA A 91 -3.32 7.52 15.69
C ALA A 91 -2.75 7.58 17.14
N ARG A 92 -3.56 8.08 18.08
CA ARG A 92 -3.19 8.23 19.51
C ARG A 92 -3.85 7.21 20.43
N ARG A 93 -4.62 6.26 19.90
CA ARG A 93 -5.27 5.23 20.73
C ARG A 93 -4.24 4.22 21.24
N SER A 94 -4.61 3.54 22.33
CA SER A 94 -3.78 2.48 22.91
C SER A 94 -3.72 1.28 21.96
N ALA A 95 -2.65 0.49 22.05
CA ALA A 95 -2.51 -0.72 21.24
C ALA A 95 -3.69 -1.68 21.42
N LYS A 96 -4.20 -1.81 22.66
CA LYS A 96 -5.38 -2.63 22.98
C LYS A 96 -6.62 -2.16 22.22
N ALA A 97 -6.89 -0.84 22.22
CA ALA A 97 -8.05 -0.29 21.52
C ALA A 97 -7.93 -0.50 19.99
N ILE A 98 -6.75 -0.25 19.41
CA ILE A 98 -6.50 -0.47 17.98
C ILE A 98 -6.74 -1.94 17.61
N PHE A 99 -6.26 -2.88 18.43
CA PHE A 99 -6.47 -4.31 18.21
C PHE A 99 -7.95 -4.71 18.28
N ILE A 100 -8.68 -4.24 19.29
CA ILE A 100 -10.13 -4.51 19.43
C ILE A 100 -10.87 -4.02 18.18
N TRP A 101 -10.61 -2.79 17.75
CA TRP A 101 -11.26 -2.23 16.56
C TRP A 101 -10.87 -2.96 15.27
N ALA A 102 -9.63 -3.43 15.14
CA ALA A 102 -9.23 -4.26 14.01
C ALA A 102 -10.06 -5.55 13.94
N ILE A 103 -10.22 -6.25 15.07
CA ILE A 103 -11.02 -7.48 15.14
C ILE A 103 -12.50 -7.19 14.88
N VAL A 104 -13.08 -6.18 15.53
CA VAL A 104 -14.50 -5.82 15.36
C VAL A 104 -14.81 -5.49 13.90
N LEU A 105 -14.01 -4.63 13.26
CA LEU A 105 -14.24 -4.24 11.87
C LEU A 105 -14.01 -5.41 10.90
N TRP A 106 -13.04 -6.29 11.20
CA TRP A 106 -12.83 -7.50 10.43
C TRP A 106 -14.02 -8.46 10.55
N THR A 107 -14.55 -8.67 11.75
CA THR A 107 -15.75 -9.50 11.96
C THR A 107 -16.96 -8.92 11.23
N ILE A 108 -17.20 -7.61 11.33
CA ILE A 108 -18.29 -6.94 10.60
C ILE A 108 -18.13 -7.17 9.10
N PHE A 109 -16.93 -6.96 8.57
CA PHE A 109 -16.63 -7.16 7.15
C PHE A 109 -16.92 -8.60 6.70
N VAL A 110 -16.44 -9.59 7.45
CA VAL A 110 -16.65 -11.02 7.16
C VAL A 110 -18.14 -11.38 7.19
N VAL A 111 -18.90 -10.87 8.16
CA VAL A 111 -20.35 -11.10 8.26
C VAL A 111 -21.09 -10.46 7.09
N LEU A 112 -20.74 -9.22 6.70
CA LEU A 112 -21.36 -8.53 5.58
C LEU A 112 -21.14 -9.27 4.25
N ILE A 113 -19.93 -9.78 4.01
CA ILE A 113 -19.65 -10.60 2.82
C ILE A 113 -20.44 -11.90 2.86
N GLY A 114 -20.47 -12.60 3.99
CA GLY A 114 -21.22 -13.85 4.11
C GLY A 114 -22.73 -13.66 3.83
N ILE A 115 -23.29 -12.54 4.28
CA ILE A 115 -24.68 -12.16 3.96
C ILE A 115 -24.80 -11.80 2.47
N GLY A 116 -23.89 -10.98 1.93
CA GLY A 116 -23.90 -10.56 0.52
C GLY A 116 -23.87 -11.75 -0.45
N GLY A 117 -22.94 -12.70 -0.26
CA GLY A 117 -22.84 -13.89 -1.11
C GLY A 117 -24.09 -14.78 -1.07
N SER A 118 -24.78 -14.83 0.08
CA SER A 118 -26.06 -15.57 0.19
C SER A 118 -27.24 -14.91 -0.52
N LEU A 119 -27.18 -13.59 -0.75
CA LEU A 119 -28.22 -12.84 -1.47
C LEU A 119 -28.01 -12.90 -2.99
N GLU A 120 -26.76 -12.93 -3.43
CA GLU A 120 -26.35 -12.96 -4.84
C GLU A 120 -26.70 -14.28 -5.54
N GLU A 121 -26.67 -15.41 -4.81
CA GLU A 121 -27.12 -16.73 -5.27
C GLU A 121 -28.59 -16.76 -5.76
N ASN A 122 -29.38 -15.74 -5.41
CA ASN A 122 -30.79 -15.60 -5.83
C ASN A 122 -31.01 -14.65 -7.03
N ILE A 123 -29.98 -13.99 -7.56
CA ILE A 123 -30.10 -12.90 -8.56
C ILE A 123 -29.51 -13.29 -9.93
N THR A 124 -28.59 -14.25 -9.99
CA THR A 124 -27.82 -14.55 -11.20
C THR A 124 -28.52 -15.54 -12.14
N GLU A 125 -29.17 -15.05 -13.20
CA GLU A 125 -29.24 -15.83 -14.45
C GLU A 125 -29.45 -15.01 -15.74
N PHE A 126 -30.11 -13.84 -15.70
CA PHE A 126 -30.58 -13.06 -16.87
C PHE A 126 -29.60 -12.28 -17.79
N GLU A 127 -28.94 -11.22 -17.27
CA GLU A 127 -28.75 -9.99 -18.08
C GLU A 127 -27.31 -9.46 -18.27
N ASP A 128 -26.28 -9.97 -17.57
CA ASP A 128 -24.99 -9.25 -17.44
C ASP A 128 -23.81 -9.75 -18.31
N SER A 129 -23.98 -10.82 -19.11
CA SER A 129 -22.83 -11.39 -19.82
C SER A 129 -22.48 -10.62 -21.11
N GLU A 130 -23.46 -10.27 -21.94
CA GLU A 130 -23.23 -9.67 -23.27
C GLU A 130 -22.66 -8.25 -23.18
N SER A 131 -23.21 -7.41 -22.30
CA SER A 131 -22.73 -6.03 -22.05
C SER A 131 -21.29 -6.01 -21.53
N LEU A 132 -20.96 -6.91 -20.60
CA LEU A 132 -19.61 -7.07 -20.07
C LEU A 132 -18.62 -7.55 -21.15
N TYR A 133 -19.00 -8.53 -21.98
CA TYR A 133 -18.16 -8.98 -23.08
C TYR A 133 -17.88 -7.86 -24.08
N ALA A 134 -18.91 -7.10 -24.47
CA ALA A 134 -18.79 -5.96 -25.36
C ALA A 134 -17.87 -4.87 -24.77
N TYR A 135 -18.01 -4.56 -23.48
CA TYR A 135 -17.14 -3.60 -22.79
C TYR A 135 -15.68 -4.08 -22.75
N VAL A 136 -15.44 -5.37 -22.43
CA VAL A 136 -14.08 -5.95 -22.40
C VAL A 136 -13.44 -5.94 -23.79
N GLU A 137 -14.21 -6.24 -24.84
CA GLU A 137 -13.71 -6.18 -26.21
C GLU A 137 -13.37 -4.74 -26.63
N LYS A 138 -14.27 -3.79 -26.35
CA LYS A 138 -14.03 -2.36 -26.60
C LYS A 138 -12.81 -1.84 -25.84
N THR A 139 -12.63 -2.26 -24.59
CA THR A 139 -11.44 -1.95 -23.78
C THR A 139 -10.18 -2.48 -24.44
N LYS A 140 -10.16 -3.73 -24.91
CA LYS A 140 -8.98 -4.31 -25.59
C LYS A 140 -8.61 -3.54 -26.85
N ILE A 141 -9.59 -3.11 -27.63
CA ILE A 141 -9.37 -2.32 -28.84
C ILE A 141 -8.83 -0.94 -28.48
N ILE A 142 -9.56 -0.17 -27.66
CA ILE A 142 -9.20 1.22 -27.35
C ILE A 142 -7.88 1.28 -26.59
N TYR A 143 -7.68 0.46 -25.56
CA TYR A 143 -6.41 0.44 -24.83
C TYR A 143 -5.28 -0.14 -25.69
N GLY A 144 -5.55 -1.01 -26.66
CA GLY A 144 -4.55 -1.63 -27.51
C GLY A 144 -4.08 -0.78 -28.70
N THR A 145 -4.95 0.05 -29.27
CA THR A 145 -4.66 0.82 -30.50
C THR A 145 -4.99 2.31 -30.43
N GLY A 146 -5.70 2.75 -29.39
CA GLY A 146 -6.12 4.14 -29.25
C GLY A 146 -4.98 5.10 -28.89
N THR A 147 -5.20 6.35 -29.21
CA THR A 147 -4.40 7.49 -28.76
C THR A 147 -4.60 7.74 -27.26
N TYR A 148 -3.72 8.56 -26.67
CA TYR A 148 -3.85 8.95 -25.26
C TYR A 148 -5.23 9.57 -24.95
N GLN A 149 -5.74 10.43 -25.85
CA GLN A 149 -7.02 11.11 -25.67
C GLN A 149 -8.19 10.11 -25.71
N GLU A 150 -8.22 9.21 -26.69
CA GLU A 150 -9.27 8.19 -26.80
C GLU A 150 -9.29 7.25 -25.58
N ILE A 151 -8.12 6.85 -25.09
CA ILE A 151 -7.98 6.04 -23.87
C ILE A 151 -8.45 6.80 -22.63
N MET A 152 -8.10 8.08 -22.53
CA MET A 152 -8.54 8.95 -21.43
C MET A 152 -10.06 9.15 -21.47
N ASP A 153 -10.63 9.38 -22.65
CA ASP A 153 -12.07 9.60 -22.81
C ASP A 153 -12.85 8.33 -22.52
N PHE A 154 -12.40 7.17 -23.02
CA PHE A 154 -13.03 5.88 -22.71
C PHE A 154 -13.06 5.61 -21.21
N ARG A 155 -11.90 5.71 -20.54
CA ARG A 155 -11.80 5.50 -19.08
C ARG A 155 -12.70 6.40 -18.24
N ASN A 156 -12.86 7.66 -18.64
CA ASN A 156 -13.54 8.66 -17.83
C ASN A 156 -15.05 8.76 -18.13
N ASN A 157 -15.51 8.29 -19.29
CA ASN A 157 -16.89 8.49 -19.75
C ASN A 157 -17.59 7.20 -20.18
N GLU A 158 -16.87 6.11 -20.45
CA GLU A 158 -17.51 4.84 -20.74
C GLU A 158 -17.93 4.18 -19.43
N GLU A 159 -19.23 4.04 -19.24
CA GLU A 159 -19.78 3.29 -18.11
C GLU A 159 -19.95 1.82 -18.50
N VAL A 160 -19.68 0.94 -17.54
CA VAL A 160 -20.12 -0.44 -17.64
C VAL A 160 -21.56 -0.45 -17.13
N ASP A 161 -22.52 -0.89 -17.95
CA ASP A 161 -23.97 -0.93 -17.61
C ASP A 161 -24.32 -1.75 -16.34
N ILE A 162 -23.32 -2.32 -15.66
CA ILE A 162 -23.44 -3.14 -14.46
C ILE A 162 -23.67 -2.29 -13.20
N LEU A 163 -23.13 -1.06 -13.12
CA LEU A 163 -23.26 -0.22 -11.92
C LEU A 163 -23.53 1.24 -12.32
N ASN A 164 -24.55 1.85 -11.72
CA ASN A 164 -24.74 3.29 -11.89
C ASN A 164 -23.66 4.09 -11.14
N GLY A 165 -23.47 5.37 -11.48
CA GLY A 165 -22.43 6.21 -10.87
C GLY A 165 -22.50 6.32 -9.34
N VAL A 166 -23.67 6.13 -8.72
CA VAL A 166 -23.82 6.10 -7.26
C VAL A 166 -23.28 4.80 -6.68
N GLU A 167 -23.55 3.66 -7.31
CA GLU A 167 -23.03 2.36 -6.91
C GLU A 167 -21.51 2.27 -7.07
N ILE A 168 -20.96 2.83 -8.15
CA ILE A 168 -19.50 2.97 -8.34
C ILE A 168 -18.91 3.80 -7.20
N LEU A 169 -19.53 4.95 -6.87
CA LEU A 169 -19.09 5.79 -5.76
C LEU A 169 -19.15 5.04 -4.42
N ILE A 170 -20.21 4.28 -4.16
CA ILE A 170 -20.36 3.47 -2.95
C ILE A 170 -19.27 2.39 -2.90
N ALA A 171 -19.03 1.66 -4.00
CA ALA A 171 -17.98 0.64 -4.10
C ALA A 171 -16.59 1.23 -3.85
N MET A 172 -16.28 2.38 -4.48
CA MET A 172 -15.03 3.13 -4.28
C MET A 172 -14.85 3.58 -2.82
N LEU A 173 -15.92 4.02 -2.16
CA LEU A 173 -15.89 4.40 -0.76
C LEU A 173 -15.80 3.19 0.18
N PHE A 174 -16.32 2.03 -0.22
CA PHE A 174 -16.33 0.80 0.56
C PHE A 174 -14.97 0.10 0.58
N LEU A 175 -14.23 0.11 -0.54
CA LEU A 175 -12.89 -0.47 -0.69
C LEU A 175 -11.92 -0.12 0.47
N PRO A 176 -11.77 1.16 0.88
CA PRO A 176 -10.99 1.55 2.06
C PRO A 176 -11.43 0.89 3.37
N PHE A 177 -12.74 0.64 3.57
CA PHE A 177 -13.24 -0.03 4.78
C PHE A 177 -12.86 -1.51 4.80
N MET A 178 -12.81 -2.17 3.65
CA MET A 178 -12.33 -3.56 3.54
C MET A 178 -10.86 -3.65 3.97
N MET A 179 -10.06 -2.64 3.65
CA MET A 179 -8.65 -2.57 4.02
C MET A 179 -8.42 -2.16 5.48
N LEU A 180 -9.34 -1.39 6.08
CA LEU A 180 -9.19 -0.76 7.39
C LEU A 180 -8.72 -1.71 8.51
N PRO A 181 -9.26 -2.93 8.67
CA PRO A 181 -8.79 -3.88 9.68
C PRO A 181 -7.30 -4.22 9.57
N MET A 182 -6.82 -4.45 8.34
CA MET A 182 -5.41 -4.78 8.10
C MET A 182 -4.48 -3.63 8.43
N PHE A 183 -4.90 -2.40 8.16
CA PHE A 183 -4.10 -1.23 8.47
C PHE A 183 -4.10 -0.94 9.97
N LEU A 184 -5.21 -1.18 10.68
CA LEU A 184 -5.24 -1.16 12.14
C LEU A 184 -4.32 -2.23 12.74
N MET A 185 -4.27 -3.43 12.17
CA MET A 185 -3.28 -4.46 12.56
C MET A 185 -1.84 -3.99 12.32
N GLY A 186 -1.58 -3.30 11.21
CA GLY A 186 -0.29 -2.64 10.97
C GLY A 186 0.05 -1.58 12.02
N MET A 187 -0.93 -0.75 12.42
CA MET A 187 -0.75 0.23 13.51
C MET A 187 -0.50 -0.47 14.85
N TYR A 188 -1.22 -1.56 15.13
CA TYR A 188 -1.01 -2.37 16.34
C TYR A 188 0.42 -2.91 16.39
N ALA A 189 0.91 -3.51 15.31
CA ALA A 189 2.29 -3.97 15.17
C ALA A 189 3.30 -2.82 15.37
N GLY A 190 2.98 -1.62 14.86
CA GLY A 190 3.75 -0.39 15.08
C GLY A 190 3.83 0.02 16.55
N LYS A 191 2.69 0.04 17.26
CA LYS A 191 2.63 0.37 18.69
C LYS A 191 3.36 -0.68 19.55
N LYS A 192 3.25 -1.96 19.18
CA LYS A 192 3.92 -3.08 19.87
C LYS A 192 5.36 -3.30 19.43
N LYS A 193 5.84 -2.53 18.45
CA LYS A 193 7.24 -2.55 18.01
C LYS A 193 7.69 -3.94 17.52
N TRP A 194 6.78 -4.71 16.91
CA TRP A 194 6.99 -6.13 16.57
C TRP A 194 8.28 -6.41 15.80
N PHE A 195 8.69 -5.48 14.94
CA PHE A 195 9.88 -5.66 14.12
C PHE A 195 11.17 -5.08 14.71
N MET A 196 11.14 -4.40 15.87
CA MET A 196 12.34 -3.74 16.40
C MET A 196 13.31 -4.67 17.15
N ASN A 197 12.86 -5.83 17.65
CA ASN A 197 13.69 -6.78 18.40
C ASN A 197 13.31 -8.24 18.06
N ILE A 198 13.84 -8.78 16.95
CA ILE A 198 13.56 -10.16 16.50
C ILE A 198 14.70 -11.14 16.88
N ASP A 199 15.77 -10.64 17.52
CA ASP A 199 16.95 -11.43 17.86
C ASP A 199 16.56 -12.64 18.75
N GLY A 200 16.80 -13.86 18.24
CA GLY A 200 16.49 -15.13 18.91
C GLY A 200 15.19 -15.84 18.48
N CYS A 201 14.33 -15.22 17.65
CA CYS A 201 13.06 -15.82 17.21
C CYS A 201 12.89 -15.89 15.67
N SER A 202 13.96 -15.72 14.89
CA SER A 202 13.87 -15.69 13.42
C SER A 202 13.28 -16.98 12.83
N GLN A 203 13.67 -18.16 13.33
CA GLN A 203 13.12 -19.44 12.85
C GLN A 203 11.60 -19.56 13.07
N ARG A 204 11.08 -19.06 14.20
CA ARG A 204 9.64 -19.04 14.48
C ARG A 204 8.89 -18.14 13.49
N LEU A 205 9.50 -17.03 13.07
CA LEU A 205 8.93 -16.18 12.00
C LEU A 205 8.92 -16.90 10.66
N GLY A 206 9.96 -17.67 10.34
CA GLY A 206 10.00 -18.49 9.12
C GLY A 206 8.93 -19.59 9.12
N LEU A 207 8.75 -20.29 10.23
CA LEU A 207 7.67 -21.26 10.43
C LEU A 207 6.29 -20.61 10.29
N LEU A 208 6.06 -19.49 10.99
CA LEU A 208 4.80 -18.75 10.92
C LEU A 208 4.53 -18.26 9.49
N ALA A 209 5.55 -17.77 8.79
CA ALA A 209 5.45 -17.38 7.39
C ALA A 209 5.01 -18.57 6.51
N GLY A 210 5.67 -19.72 6.65
CA GLY A 210 5.33 -20.94 5.91
C GLY A 210 3.89 -21.39 6.16
N THR A 211 3.46 -21.44 7.42
CA THR A 211 2.09 -21.81 7.80
C THR A 211 1.06 -20.83 7.23
N LEU A 212 1.28 -19.52 7.37
CA LEU A 212 0.33 -18.51 6.89
C LEU A 212 0.25 -18.45 5.36
N ILE A 213 1.38 -18.64 4.66
CA ILE A 213 1.40 -18.73 3.20
C ILE A 213 0.65 -19.99 2.74
N PHE A 214 0.87 -21.13 3.39
CA PHE A 214 0.16 -22.37 3.09
C PHE A 214 -1.35 -22.22 3.27
N ILE A 215 -1.79 -21.71 4.43
CA ILE A 215 -3.22 -21.41 4.69
C ILE A 215 -3.76 -20.42 3.65
N GLY A 216 -2.96 -19.41 3.31
CA GLY A 216 -3.32 -18.39 2.33
C GLY A 216 -3.61 -18.96 0.94
N ILE A 217 -2.69 -19.79 0.44
CA ILE A 217 -2.81 -20.46 -0.86
C ILE A 217 -3.95 -21.47 -0.81
N ALA A 218 -4.00 -22.32 0.22
CA ALA A 218 -5.05 -23.33 0.38
C ALA A 218 -6.45 -22.72 0.40
N GLY A 219 -6.64 -21.62 1.14
CA GLY A 219 -7.92 -20.91 1.17
C GLY A 219 -8.31 -20.33 -0.19
N LYS A 220 -7.39 -19.67 -0.88
CA LYS A 220 -7.66 -19.14 -2.22
C LYS A 220 -7.93 -20.23 -3.27
N SER A 221 -7.19 -21.34 -3.22
CA SER A 221 -7.42 -22.48 -4.09
C SER A 221 -8.77 -23.14 -3.80
N LEU A 222 -9.15 -23.27 -2.53
CA LEU A 222 -10.45 -23.84 -2.15
C LEU A 222 -11.61 -22.97 -2.62
N HIS A 223 -11.48 -21.65 -2.57
CA HIS A 223 -12.49 -20.74 -3.12
C HIS A 223 -12.74 -21.01 -4.61
N ILE A 224 -11.67 -21.20 -5.40
CA ILE A 224 -11.78 -21.51 -6.83
C ILE A 224 -12.43 -22.88 -7.07
N LEU A 225 -12.12 -23.87 -6.23
CA LEU A 225 -12.60 -25.25 -6.38
C LEU A 225 -14.02 -25.48 -5.82
N ALA A 226 -14.48 -24.63 -4.90
CA ALA A 226 -15.73 -24.79 -4.17
C ALA A 226 -16.57 -23.50 -4.17
N GLN A 227 -16.70 -22.88 -5.34
CA GLN A 227 -17.41 -21.60 -5.54
C GLN A 227 -18.87 -21.66 -5.09
N THR A 228 -19.51 -22.84 -5.12
CA THR A 228 -20.91 -23.05 -4.72
C THR A 228 -21.14 -23.12 -3.21
N LEU A 229 -20.09 -23.02 -2.39
CA LEU A 229 -20.26 -22.96 -0.95
C LEU A 229 -20.45 -21.50 -0.51
N TRP A 230 -21.48 -21.23 0.28
CA TRP A 230 -21.70 -19.90 0.89
C TRP A 230 -20.50 -19.38 1.73
N LEU A 231 -19.62 -20.28 2.18
CA LEU A 231 -18.38 -19.94 2.89
C LEU A 231 -17.19 -19.62 1.97
N SER A 232 -17.34 -19.79 0.65
CA SER A 232 -16.24 -19.70 -0.31
C SER A 232 -15.54 -18.33 -0.26
N ASP A 233 -16.30 -17.24 -0.24
CA ASP A 233 -15.74 -15.88 -0.14
C ASP A 233 -15.07 -15.64 1.21
N LEU A 234 -15.67 -16.13 2.29
CA LEU A 234 -15.07 -16.05 3.62
C LEU A 234 -13.71 -16.74 3.66
N VAL A 235 -13.60 -17.93 3.05
CA VAL A 235 -12.34 -18.66 2.91
C VAL A 235 -11.35 -17.89 2.02
N PHE A 236 -11.81 -17.26 0.94
CA PHE A 236 -10.98 -16.39 0.08
C PHE A 236 -10.38 -15.21 0.86
N PHE A 237 -11.17 -14.54 1.69
CA PHE A 237 -10.70 -13.42 2.50
C PHE A 237 -9.75 -13.87 3.62
N ILE A 238 -10.06 -14.97 4.33
CA ILE A 238 -9.13 -15.57 5.30
C ILE A 238 -7.81 -15.92 4.62
N GLY A 239 -7.87 -16.50 3.42
CA GLY A 239 -6.70 -16.81 2.61
C GLY A 239 -5.91 -15.56 2.25
N THR A 240 -6.58 -14.51 1.80
CA THR A 240 -5.98 -13.21 1.45
C THR A 240 -5.26 -12.55 2.63
N TYR A 241 -5.88 -12.53 3.81
CA TYR A 241 -5.27 -11.96 5.01
C TYR A 241 -4.10 -12.81 5.51
N SER A 242 -4.25 -14.14 5.51
CA SER A 242 -3.18 -15.08 5.90
C SER A 242 -1.96 -14.92 5.00
N LEU A 243 -2.17 -14.88 3.68
CA LEU A 243 -1.09 -14.70 2.71
C LEU A 243 -0.37 -13.36 2.90
N SER A 244 -1.12 -12.28 3.16
CA SER A 244 -0.56 -10.95 3.44
C SER A 244 0.34 -10.94 4.67
N PHE A 245 -0.11 -11.51 5.80
CA PHE A 245 0.72 -11.64 6.99
C PHE A 245 1.89 -12.60 6.79
N GLY A 246 1.68 -13.67 6.02
CA GLY A 246 2.70 -14.63 5.62
C GLY A 246 3.86 -13.96 4.88
N TYR A 247 3.58 -13.11 3.89
CA TYR A 247 4.60 -12.34 3.17
C TYR A 247 5.34 -11.36 4.08
N ILE A 248 4.65 -10.68 5.01
CA ILE A 248 5.31 -9.79 5.98
C ILE A 248 6.27 -10.58 6.88
N CYS A 249 5.84 -11.73 7.39
CA CYS A 249 6.67 -12.60 8.21
C CYS A 249 7.86 -13.17 7.42
N LEU A 250 7.64 -13.53 6.15
CA LEU A 250 8.68 -14.00 5.25
C LEU A 250 9.73 -12.92 4.99
N ILE A 251 9.32 -11.70 4.66
CA ILE A 251 10.23 -10.58 4.44
C ILE A 251 11.00 -10.26 5.72
N ALA A 252 10.33 -10.25 6.88
CA ALA A 252 10.99 -10.07 8.17
C ALA A 252 12.02 -11.19 8.45
N TYR A 253 11.66 -12.45 8.20
CA TYR A 253 12.57 -13.59 8.34
C TYR A 253 13.79 -13.48 7.42
N ILE A 254 13.58 -13.22 6.13
CA ILE A 254 14.62 -13.06 5.11
C ILE A 254 15.56 -11.91 5.48
N TYR A 255 15.02 -10.79 5.96
CA TYR A 255 15.82 -9.64 6.39
C TYR A 255 16.81 -9.99 7.51
N HIS A 256 16.42 -10.90 8.41
CA HIS A 256 17.28 -11.34 9.49
C HIS A 256 18.44 -12.23 9.03
N GLN A 257 18.31 -12.90 7.88
CA GLN A 257 19.37 -13.74 7.33
C GLN A 257 20.54 -12.89 6.80
N VAL A 258 21.74 -13.15 7.32
CA VAL A 258 22.95 -12.31 7.18
C VAL A 258 23.36 -12.09 5.72
N ALA A 259 23.09 -13.04 4.82
CA ALA A 259 23.54 -13.02 3.42
C ALA A 259 22.87 -11.93 2.55
N LEU A 260 21.64 -11.52 2.86
CA LEU A 260 20.89 -10.58 2.01
C LEU A 260 21.02 -9.11 2.42
N ARG A 261 21.66 -8.82 3.56
CA ARG A 261 21.83 -7.45 4.08
C ARG A 261 22.54 -6.51 3.11
N LYS A 262 23.50 -7.01 2.31
CA LYS A 262 24.21 -6.20 1.30
C LYS A 262 23.29 -5.70 0.19
N ASN A 263 22.27 -6.47 -0.17
CA ASN A 263 21.30 -6.13 -1.21
C ASN A 263 20.07 -5.37 -0.67
N MET A 264 19.86 -5.36 0.66
CA MET A 264 18.76 -4.63 1.29
C MET A 264 18.79 -3.12 1.02
N LYS A 265 19.95 -2.54 0.68
CA LYS A 265 20.06 -1.12 0.30
C LYS A 265 19.23 -0.76 -0.95
N TYR A 266 19.04 -1.71 -1.88
CA TYR A 266 18.20 -1.51 -3.06
C TYR A 266 16.72 -1.54 -2.69
N PHE A 267 16.33 -2.48 -1.82
CA PHE A 267 14.96 -2.55 -1.27
C PHE A 267 14.62 -1.33 -0.40
N GLU A 268 15.59 -0.82 0.37
CA GLU A 268 15.45 0.41 1.13
C GLU A 268 15.22 1.61 0.21
N ALA A 269 16.01 1.71 -0.87
CA ALA A 269 15.89 2.79 -1.84
C ALA A 269 14.51 2.80 -2.51
N VAL A 270 14.03 1.66 -3.04
CA VAL A 270 12.71 1.59 -3.69
C VAL A 270 11.58 1.90 -2.70
N GLY A 271 11.69 1.46 -1.44
CA GLY A 271 10.71 1.72 -0.38
C GLY A 271 10.67 3.18 0.09
N LYS A 272 11.81 3.88 0.10
CA LYS A 272 11.89 5.33 0.37
C LYS A 272 11.23 6.18 -0.71
N MET A 273 11.09 5.64 -1.91
CA MET A 273 10.53 6.28 -3.10
C MET A 273 9.24 5.62 -3.57
N SER A 274 8.46 4.99 -2.68
CA SER A 274 7.33 4.18 -3.13
C SER A 274 6.25 4.97 -3.86
N LEU A 275 6.05 6.26 -3.55
CA LEU A 275 5.07 7.09 -4.26
C LEU A 275 5.57 7.44 -5.65
N THR A 276 6.84 7.86 -5.74
CA THR A 276 7.50 8.11 -7.03
C THR A 276 7.50 6.84 -7.89
N ASN A 277 7.88 5.70 -7.32
CA ASN A 277 7.94 4.43 -8.02
C ASN A 277 6.55 3.92 -8.42
N TYR A 278 5.52 4.15 -7.61
CA TYR A 278 4.14 3.80 -7.97
C TYR A 278 3.70 4.52 -9.25
N ILE A 279 3.82 5.86 -9.28
CA ILE A 279 3.45 6.66 -10.45
C ILE A 279 4.34 6.32 -11.65
N LEU A 280 5.65 6.19 -11.44
CA LEU A 280 6.59 5.79 -12.49
C LEU A 280 6.24 4.41 -13.06
N GLN A 281 5.82 3.46 -12.22
CA GLN A 281 5.41 2.13 -12.64
C GLN A 281 4.16 2.20 -13.50
N SER A 282 3.15 2.98 -13.12
CA SER A 282 1.97 3.19 -13.96
C SER A 282 2.34 3.82 -15.30
N VAL A 283 3.21 4.83 -15.32
CA VAL A 283 3.67 5.45 -16.58
C VAL A 283 4.41 4.44 -17.46
N ILE A 284 5.32 3.64 -16.90
CA ILE A 284 6.03 2.60 -17.65
C ILE A 284 5.05 1.56 -18.20
N CYS A 285 4.13 1.06 -17.37
CA CYS A 285 3.15 0.07 -17.79
C CYS A 285 2.24 0.61 -18.89
N THR A 286 1.75 1.84 -18.76
CA THR A 286 0.89 2.43 -19.79
C THR A 286 1.65 2.66 -21.10
N ILE A 287 2.93 3.03 -21.07
CA ILE A 287 3.77 3.05 -22.30
C ILE A 287 3.94 1.65 -22.90
N ILE A 288 4.09 0.60 -22.09
CA ILE A 288 4.25 -0.77 -22.59
C ILE A 288 2.94 -1.32 -23.18
N PHE A 289 1.84 -1.14 -22.47
CA PHE A 289 0.60 -1.80 -22.80
C PHE A 289 -0.30 -0.95 -23.70
N TYR A 290 -0.37 0.37 -23.52
CA TYR A 290 -1.33 1.18 -24.26
C TYR A 290 -0.93 1.48 -25.70
N GLY A 291 -1.94 1.73 -26.54
CA GLY A 291 -1.82 1.97 -27.97
C GLY A 291 -0.93 3.15 -28.35
N TYR A 292 -0.84 4.18 -27.49
CA TYR A 292 0.08 5.30 -27.70
C TYR A 292 1.56 4.96 -27.46
N GLY A 293 1.87 3.76 -26.95
CA GLY A 293 3.22 3.26 -26.73
C GLY A 293 3.51 2.01 -27.55
N PHE A 294 3.72 0.85 -26.90
CA PHE A 294 3.97 -0.42 -27.59
C PHE A 294 2.68 -1.21 -27.89
N GLY A 295 1.53 -0.83 -27.33
CA GLY A 295 0.23 -1.43 -27.66
C GLY A 295 0.11 -2.91 -27.31
N TRP A 296 0.75 -3.39 -26.24
CA TRP A 296 0.70 -4.80 -25.82
C TRP A 296 -0.54 -5.17 -24.99
N PHE A 297 -1.48 -4.25 -24.81
CA PHE A 297 -2.70 -4.49 -24.05
C PHE A 297 -3.47 -5.69 -24.62
N GLY A 298 -3.80 -6.66 -23.75
CA GLY A 298 -4.51 -7.88 -24.15
C GLY A 298 -3.74 -8.86 -25.04
N LYS A 299 -2.47 -8.61 -25.40
CA LYS A 299 -1.68 -9.44 -26.33
C LYS A 299 -0.74 -10.44 -25.64
N LEU A 300 -0.45 -10.25 -24.36
CA LEU A 300 0.52 -11.06 -23.62
C LEU A 300 -0.18 -12.03 -22.66
N GLY A 301 0.35 -13.26 -22.56
CA GLY A 301 -0.04 -14.19 -21.52
C GLY A 301 0.43 -13.77 -20.12
N VAL A 302 -0.21 -14.31 -19.08
CA VAL A 302 0.05 -13.98 -17.67
C VAL A 302 1.51 -14.14 -17.29
N THR A 303 2.18 -15.22 -17.73
CA THR A 303 3.59 -15.49 -17.43
C THR A 303 4.51 -14.39 -17.96
N THR A 304 4.32 -13.96 -19.21
CA THR A 304 5.13 -12.91 -19.83
C THR A 304 4.90 -11.56 -19.14
N ALA A 305 3.64 -11.22 -18.86
CA ALA A 305 3.29 -10.00 -18.13
C ALA A 305 3.91 -9.99 -16.72
N PHE A 306 3.91 -11.13 -16.03
CA PHE A 306 4.55 -11.30 -14.73
C PHE A 306 6.08 -11.07 -14.79
N LEU A 307 6.76 -11.64 -15.78
CA LEU A 307 8.21 -11.43 -15.97
C LEU A 307 8.54 -9.97 -16.31
N ILE A 308 7.72 -9.29 -17.11
CA ILE A 308 7.85 -7.85 -17.36
C ILE A 308 7.73 -7.08 -16.04
N GLY A 309 6.75 -7.41 -15.21
CA GLY A 309 6.57 -6.81 -13.88
C GLY A 309 7.80 -6.96 -12.98
N ILE A 310 8.40 -8.15 -12.95
CA ILE A 310 9.68 -8.39 -12.24
C ILE A 310 10.79 -7.50 -12.81
N GLY A 311 10.91 -7.42 -14.14
CA GLY A 311 11.89 -6.59 -14.81
C GLY A 311 11.76 -5.11 -14.45
N ILE A 312 10.54 -4.57 -14.49
CA ILE A 312 10.24 -3.19 -14.09
C ILE A 312 10.63 -2.97 -12.63
N PHE A 313 10.24 -3.86 -11.72
CA PHE A 313 10.54 -3.72 -10.30
C PHE A 313 12.06 -3.73 -10.02
N ILE A 314 12.81 -4.65 -10.64
CA ILE A 314 14.28 -4.69 -10.52
C ILE A 314 14.90 -3.41 -11.08
N GLY A 315 14.44 -2.94 -12.23
CA GLY A 315 14.87 -1.67 -12.81
C GLY A 315 14.64 -0.50 -11.85
N GLN A 316 13.43 -0.40 -11.27
CA GLN A 316 13.09 0.62 -10.28
C GLN A 316 13.94 0.54 -9.01
N MET A 317 14.28 -0.66 -8.54
CA MET A 317 15.20 -0.84 -7.41
C MET A 317 16.59 -0.27 -7.69
N ILE A 318 17.14 -0.54 -8.87
CA ILE A 318 18.46 -0.04 -9.29
C ILE A 318 18.40 1.48 -9.45
N LEU A 319 17.41 2.00 -10.19
CA LEU A 319 17.24 3.42 -10.43
C LEU A 319 17.02 4.20 -9.13
N SER A 320 16.20 3.69 -8.22
CA SER A 320 16.00 4.31 -6.89
C SER A 320 17.32 4.39 -6.11
N TYR A 321 18.11 3.31 -6.12
CA TYR A 321 19.40 3.30 -5.42
C TYR A 321 20.39 4.31 -6.03
N LEU A 322 20.47 4.38 -7.36
CA LEU A 322 21.31 5.35 -8.05
C LEU A 322 20.84 6.78 -7.78
N TYR A 323 19.54 7.02 -7.81
CA TYR A 323 18.94 8.32 -7.49
C TYR A 323 19.32 8.80 -6.09
N PHE A 324 19.32 7.91 -5.09
CA PHE A 324 19.73 8.24 -3.72
C PHE A 324 21.23 8.50 -3.52
N LYS A 325 22.08 8.23 -4.53
CA LYS A 325 23.48 8.70 -4.49
C LYS A 325 23.61 10.20 -4.69
N VAL A 326 22.62 10.82 -5.35
CA VAL A 326 22.63 12.25 -5.70
C VAL A 326 21.61 13.03 -4.88
N PHE A 327 20.41 12.47 -4.70
CA PHE A 327 19.28 13.14 -4.05
C PHE A 327 18.89 12.48 -2.73
N ASN A 328 18.33 13.25 -1.79
CA ASN A 328 17.99 12.77 -0.44
C ASN A 328 16.52 12.38 -0.26
N THR A 329 15.65 12.65 -1.24
CA THR A 329 14.20 12.38 -1.17
C THR A 329 13.67 12.25 -2.60
N GLY A 330 12.74 11.30 -2.81
CA GLY A 330 12.11 11.16 -4.11
C GLY A 330 11.28 12.38 -4.50
N PRO A 331 11.07 12.65 -5.80
CA PRO A 331 10.36 13.83 -6.27
C PRO A 331 8.95 13.96 -5.69
N LEU A 332 8.13 12.91 -5.78
CA LEU A 332 6.75 12.95 -5.27
C LEU A 332 6.69 12.91 -3.74
N GLU A 333 7.64 12.25 -3.10
CA GLU A 333 7.76 12.28 -1.63
C GLU A 333 8.11 13.69 -1.14
N HIS A 334 8.92 14.44 -1.90
CA HIS A 334 9.22 15.83 -1.60
C HIS A 334 7.98 16.72 -1.77
N LEU A 335 7.22 16.56 -2.85
CA LEU A 335 5.94 17.26 -3.04
C LEU A 335 4.95 16.96 -1.90
N ALA A 336 4.85 15.69 -1.48
CA ALA A 336 4.02 15.29 -0.36
C ALA A 336 4.45 16.00 0.95
N ARG A 337 5.77 16.17 1.18
CA ARG A 337 6.28 16.93 2.33
C ARG A 337 6.01 18.43 2.19
N MET A 338 6.17 19.01 1.00
CA MET A 338 5.84 20.41 0.74
C MET A 338 4.39 20.70 1.09
N TRP A 339 3.46 19.84 0.64
CA TRP A 339 2.05 19.92 0.97
C TRP A 339 1.78 19.72 2.48
N THR A 340 2.37 18.71 3.09
CA THR A 340 2.13 18.39 4.51
C THR A 340 2.55 19.53 5.44
N TYR A 341 3.72 20.14 5.18
CA TYR A 341 4.29 21.19 6.01
C TYR A 341 3.99 22.62 5.54
N PHE A 342 3.40 22.79 4.34
CA PHE A 342 3.28 24.09 3.66
C PHE A 342 4.61 24.85 3.62
N SER A 343 5.61 24.21 3.04
CA SER A 343 6.97 24.73 2.97
C SER A 343 7.69 24.17 1.76
N PHE A 344 8.26 25.04 0.91
CA PHE A 344 9.00 24.63 -0.30
C PHE A 344 10.18 23.70 -0.03
N ARG A 345 10.79 23.79 1.15
CA ARG A 345 11.88 22.90 1.57
C ARG A 345 11.38 21.56 2.13
N GLY A 346 10.07 21.34 2.21
CA GLY A 346 9.48 20.14 2.83
C GLY A 346 9.81 19.98 4.32
N LYS A 347 10.12 21.09 5.02
CA LYS A 347 10.46 21.14 6.45
C LYS A 347 9.59 22.16 7.17
N ASN A 348 9.22 21.89 8.42
CA ASN A 348 8.42 22.82 9.22
C ASN A 348 9.27 24.03 9.69
N LYS A 349 8.64 25.19 9.94
CA LYS A 349 9.28 26.40 10.50
C LYS A 349 10.02 26.12 11.82
N ARG A 350 9.49 25.25 12.69
CA ARG A 350 10.18 24.86 13.96
C ARG A 350 11.48 24.09 13.74
N ASP A 351 11.58 23.31 12.66
CA ASP A 351 12.82 22.61 12.30
C ASP A 351 13.90 23.60 11.79
N LYS A 352 13.51 24.77 11.28
CA LYS A 352 14.45 25.83 10.86
C LYS A 352 15.18 26.44 12.06
N ASN A 353 14.47 26.72 13.15
CA ASN A 353 15.05 27.36 14.34
C ASN A 353 16.00 26.43 15.11
N CYS A 354 15.74 25.12 15.12
CA CYS A 354 16.62 24.14 15.78
C CYS A 354 17.89 23.82 14.97
N GLN A 355 17.88 24.04 13.65
CA GLN A 355 19.10 23.98 12.82
C GLN A 355 19.89 25.29 12.87
N ALA A 356 19.20 26.44 12.94
CA ALA A 356 19.83 27.75 13.07
C ALA A 356 20.44 28.01 14.47
N SER A 357 20.05 27.26 15.50
CA SER A 357 20.69 27.33 16.82
C SER A 357 21.85 26.34 17.00
N LYS A 358 22.15 25.54 15.97
CA LYS A 358 23.22 24.52 15.96
C LYS A 358 24.30 24.80 14.90
N ALA A 359 24.06 25.79 14.05
CA ALA A 359 25.06 26.47 13.24
C ALA A 359 25.42 27.77 13.97
#